data_AF-A0A3A5V4B1-F1
#
_entry.id   AF-A0A3A5V4B1-F1
#
_cell.length_a   1.000
_cell.length_b   1.000
_cell.length_c   1.000
_cell.angle_alpha   90.00
_cell.angle_beta   90.00
_cell.angle_gamma   90.00
#
_symmetry.space_group_name_H-M   'P 1'
#
loop_
_entity.id
_entity.type
_entity.pdbx_description
1 polymer ?
#
loop_
_entity_poly.entity_id
_entity_poly.type
_entity_poly.pdbx_seq_one_letter_code
_entity_poly.pdbx_strand_id
1 'polypeptide(L)'
;MLGSALVVLAPSIMPGWALSSVLDGSSDRFRKALLAPALGLLLFYGISGTLVLLNLWSPMLLALSLLGLNAAAYRMIHQRHEVIAKRSRWQLLEAAMHGELSEETTSSSLSKEAEIQLEFQRNRPTWLFALSLFVASTALLSPILQ
;
A
#
# COMPACT_ATOMS: atom_id res chain seq x y z
N MET A 1 16.99 16.36 12.57
CA MET A 1 16.90 15.55 11.33
C MET A 1 16.10 14.27 11.54
N LEU A 2 16.51 13.35 12.43
CA LEU A 2 15.75 12.11 12.68
C LEU A 2 14.36 12.33 13.30
N GLY A 3 14.25 13.24 14.28
CA GLY A 3 12.96 13.55 14.92
C GLY A 3 11.93 14.13 13.95
N SER A 4 12.34 15.02 13.04
CA SER A 4 11.48 15.59 12.01
C SER A 4 11.04 14.54 10.98
N ALA A 5 11.92 13.61 10.60
CA ALA A 5 11.56 12.51 9.72
C ALA A 5 10.50 11.61 10.35
N LEU A 6 10.61 11.34 11.65
CA LEU A 6 9.68 10.49 12.39
C LEU A 6 8.29 11.12 12.52
N VAL A 7 8.23 12.44 12.71
CA VAL A 7 6.98 13.22 12.76
C VAL A 7 6.21 13.15 11.43
N VAL A 8 6.91 13.07 10.29
CA VAL A 8 6.29 12.96 8.97
C VAL A 8 5.96 11.50 8.60
N LEU A 9 6.85 10.57 8.94
CA LEU A 9 6.68 9.14 8.63
C LEU A 9 5.56 8.49 9.45
N ALA A 10 5.51 8.73 10.76
CA ALA A 10 4.54 8.08 11.63
C ALA A 10 3.08 8.22 11.15
N PRO A 11 2.57 9.42 10.80
CA PRO A 11 1.20 9.58 10.30
C PRO A 11 1.01 9.15 8.85
N SER A 12 2.08 8.89 8.08
CA SER A 12 1.97 8.56 6.66
C SER A 12 2.08 7.06 6.37
N ILE A 13 2.58 6.25 7.31
CA ILE A 13 2.72 4.79 7.14
C ILE A 13 1.38 4.09 6.93
N MET A 14 0.34 4.43 7.72
CA MET A 14 -0.97 3.77 7.63
C MET A 14 -1.65 3.98 6.27
N PRO A 15 -1.75 5.21 5.72
CA PRO A 15 -2.28 5.40 4.38
C PRO A 15 -1.37 4.80 3.29
N GLY A 16 -0.05 4.81 3.48
CA GLY A 16 0.87 4.12 2.58
C GLY A 16 0.66 2.61 2.53
N TRP A 17 0.35 1.99 3.67
CA TRP A 17 0.02 0.56 3.74
C TRP A 17 -1.29 0.24 3.03
N ALA A 18 -2.35 1.03 3.27
CA ALA A 18 -3.63 0.88 2.59
C ALA A 18 -3.48 1.05 1.06
N LEU A 19 -2.69 2.02 0.61
CA LEU A 19 -2.42 2.23 -0.81
C LEU A 19 -1.63 1.04 -1.41
N SER A 20 -0.67 0.49 -0.68
CA SER A 20 0.09 -0.69 -1.13
C SER A 20 -0.80 -1.91 -1.37
N SER A 21 -1.84 -2.12 -0.55
CA SER A 21 -2.81 -3.20 -0.76
C SER A 21 -3.71 -2.98 -1.97
N VAL A 22 -3.99 -1.74 -2.34
CA VAL A 22 -4.79 -1.41 -3.53
C VAL A 22 -3.97 -1.58 -4.81
N LEU A 23 -2.71 -1.14 -4.79
CA LEU A 23 -1.84 -1.16 -5.98
C LEU A 23 -1.23 -2.54 -6.26
N ASP A 24 -0.85 -3.29 -5.23
CA ASP A 24 -0.30 -4.65 -5.35
C ASP A 24 -1.04 -5.58 -4.39
N GLY A 25 -2.19 -6.09 -4.85
CA GLY A 25 -3.01 -7.03 -4.09
C GLY A 25 -2.29 -8.34 -3.79
N SER A 26 -1.36 -8.76 -4.65
CA SER A 26 -0.52 -9.95 -4.48
C SER A 26 0.67 -9.75 -3.52
N SER A 27 0.80 -8.55 -2.95
CA SER A 27 1.96 -8.16 -2.14
C SER A 27 1.91 -8.80 -0.76
N ASP A 28 2.93 -9.59 -0.45
CA ASP A 28 3.14 -10.15 0.89
C ASP A 28 3.32 -9.04 1.93
N ARG A 29 3.05 -9.35 3.20
CA ARG A 29 3.16 -8.38 4.32
C ARG A 29 4.51 -7.67 4.37
N PHE A 30 5.60 -8.38 4.03
CA PHE A 30 6.95 -7.81 3.99
C PHE A 30 7.11 -6.74 2.91
N ARG A 31 6.57 -6.98 1.71
CA ARG A 31 6.64 -6.02 0.60
C ARG A 31 5.71 -4.83 0.86
N LYS A 32 4.53 -5.05 1.44
CA LYS A 32 3.65 -3.98 1.92
C LYS A 32 4.35 -3.11 2.96
N ALA A 33 5.08 -3.71 3.91
CA ALA A 33 5.86 -2.96 4.92
C ALA A 33 7.01 -2.15 4.32
N LEU A 34 7.69 -2.67 3.29
CA LEU A 34 8.75 -1.95 2.57
C LEU A 34 8.21 -0.78 1.73
N LEU A 35 7.04 -0.94 1.12
CA LEU A 35 6.42 0.08 0.26
C LEU A 35 5.64 1.15 1.04
N ALA A 36 5.11 0.81 2.21
CA ALA A 36 4.26 1.71 2.99
C ALA A 36 4.93 3.06 3.32
N PRO A 37 6.20 3.14 3.74
CA PRO A 37 6.87 4.41 3.99
C PRO A 37 6.95 5.31 2.74
N ALA A 38 7.31 4.73 1.59
CA ALA A 38 7.47 5.47 0.34
C ALA A 38 6.12 5.96 -0.21
N LEU A 39 5.11 5.09 -0.22
CA LEU A 39 3.75 5.44 -0.65
C LEU A 39 3.08 6.43 0.32
N GLY A 40 3.37 6.30 1.61
CA GLY A 40 2.93 7.24 2.64
C GLY A 40 3.47 8.64 2.40
N LEU A 41 4.78 8.76 2.17
CA LEU A 41 5.42 10.04 1.84
C LEU A 41 4.90 10.61 0.52
N LEU A 42 4.69 9.77 -0.50
CA LEU A 42 4.10 10.20 -1.77
C LEU A 42 2.72 10.85 -1.56
N LEU A 43 1.86 10.23 -0.75
CA LEU A 43 0.56 10.78 -0.39
C LEU A 43 0.68 12.08 0.41
N PHE A 44 1.56 12.11 1.41
CA PHE A 44 1.81 13.31 2.22
C PHE A 44 2.24 14.49 1.36
N TYR A 45 3.26 14.31 0.51
CA TYR A 45 3.76 15.36 -0.37
C TYR A 45 2.76 15.72 -1.47
N GLY A 46 2.02 14.74 -1.98
CA GLY A 46 0.94 14.97 -2.95
C GLY A 46 -0.14 15.88 -2.38
N ILE A 47 -0.61 15.61 -1.16
CA ILE A 47 -1.63 16.42 -0.47
C ILE A 47 -1.09 17.80 -0.11
N SER A 48 0.15 17.89 0.37
CA SER A 48 0.77 19.18 0.64
C SER A 48 0.88 20.01 -0.65
N GLY A 49 1.29 19.39 -1.75
CA GLY A 49 1.41 20.04 -3.06
C GLY A 49 0.08 20.52 -3.61
N THR A 50 -0.99 19.73 -3.49
CA THR A 50 -2.33 20.15 -3.93
C THR A 50 -2.88 21.31 -3.10
N LEU A 51 -2.64 21.31 -1.78
CA LEU A 51 -3.01 22.45 -0.92
C LEU A 51 -2.29 23.74 -1.31
N VAL A 52 -1.02 23.65 -1.71
CA VAL A 52 -0.26 24.79 -2.24
C VAL A 52 -0.85 25.28 -3.57
N LEU A 53 -1.12 24.37 -4.51
CA LEU A 53 -1.69 24.73 -5.82
C LEU A 53 -3.06 25.40 -5.70
N LEU A 54 -3.87 25.00 -4.72
CA LEU A 54 -5.17 25.59 -4.45
C LEU A 54 -5.11 26.87 -3.59
N ASN A 55 -3.91 27.32 -3.19
CA ASN A 55 -3.71 28.44 -2.26
C ASN A 55 -4.45 28.26 -0.92
N LEU A 56 -4.60 27.01 -0.48
CA LEU A 56 -5.25 26.61 0.78
C LEU A 56 -4.23 26.07 1.80
N TRP A 57 -2.94 26.24 1.53
CA TRP A 57 -1.91 25.67 2.37
C TRP A 57 -1.91 26.32 3.75
N SER A 58 -2.19 25.52 4.77
CA SER A 58 -1.92 25.86 6.16
C SER A 58 -1.54 24.60 6.93
N PRO A 59 -0.72 24.70 7.99
CA PRO A 59 -0.36 23.55 8.82
C PRO A 59 -1.58 22.83 9.40
N MET A 60 -2.63 23.58 9.73
CA MET A 60 -3.88 23.05 10.25
C MET A 60 -4.66 22.24 9.21
N LEU A 61 -4.77 22.74 7.98
CA LEU A 61 -5.42 22.03 6.86
C LEU A 61 -4.65 20.77 6.45
N LEU A 62 -3.32 20.81 6.49
CA LEU A 62 -2.48 19.64 6.26
C LEU A 62 -2.68 18.58 7.36
N ALA A 63 -2.74 18.99 8.63
CA ALA A 63 -3.01 18.06 9.72
C ALA A 63 -4.41 17.41 9.60
N LEU A 64 -5.44 18.20 9.28
CA LEU A 64 -6.80 17.73 9.05
C LEU A 64 -6.89 16.74 7.88
N SER A 65 -6.22 17.04 6.76
CA SER A 65 -6.23 16.16 5.59
C SER A 65 -5.52 14.84 5.87
N LEU A 66 -4.40 14.85 6.61
CA LEU A 66 -3.71 13.63 7.04
C LEU A 66 -4.55 12.81 8.03
N LEU A 67 -5.27 13.47 8.94
CA LEU A 67 -6.18 12.80 9.87
C LEU A 67 -7.31 12.11 9.10
N GLY A 68 -7.92 12.79 8.12
CA GLY A 68 -8.89 12.20 7.21
C GLY A 68 -8.34 11.02 6.41
N LEU A 69 -7.10 11.13 5.92
CA LEU A 69 -6.42 10.06 5.19
C LEU A 69 -6.18 8.82 6.07
N ASN A 70 -5.76 9.03 7.32
CA ASN A 70 -5.58 7.95 8.29
C ASN A 70 -6.91 7.31 8.67
N ALA A 71 -7.98 8.10 8.84
CA ALA A 71 -9.33 7.56 9.10
C ALA A 71 -9.83 6.71 7.92
N ALA A 72 -9.63 7.18 6.68
CA ALA A 72 -9.96 6.44 5.47
C ALA A 72 -9.14 5.15 5.35
N ALA A 73 -7.83 5.23 5.57
CA ALA A 73 -6.93 4.07 5.59
C ALA A 73 -7.36 3.06 6.66
N TYR A 74 -7.58 3.51 7.90
CA TYR A 74 -8.06 2.67 9.00
C TYR A 74 -9.35 1.94 8.62
N ARG A 75 -10.33 2.66 8.04
CA ARG A 75 -11.59 2.08 7.57
C ARG A 75 -11.36 1.07 6.44
N MET A 76 -10.52 1.37 5.45
CA MET A 76 -10.22 0.43 4.36
C MET A 76 -9.56 -0.86 4.87
N ILE A 77 -8.68 -0.74 5.86
CA ILE A 77 -7.96 -1.88 6.46
C ILE A 77 -8.90 -2.72 7.36
N HIS A 78 -9.77 -2.07 8.13
CA HIS A 78 -10.63 -2.72 9.13
C HIS A 78 -12.04 -3.04 8.63
N GLN A 79 -12.44 -2.61 7.44
CA GLN A 79 -13.67 -3.08 6.79
C GLN A 79 -13.51 -4.56 6.39
N ARG A 80 -13.70 -5.44 7.38
CA ARG A 80 -14.01 -6.84 7.17
C ARG A 80 -15.33 -6.88 6.42
N HIS A 81 -15.31 -7.44 5.22
CA HIS A 81 -16.52 -7.70 4.43
C HIS A 81 -17.23 -8.93 5.00
N GLU A 82 -17.63 -8.85 6.27
CA GLU A 82 -18.60 -9.76 6.84
C GLU A 82 -19.99 -9.22 6.47
N VAL A 83 -20.80 -10.09 5.87
CA VAL A 83 -22.26 -9.98 5.68
C VAL A 83 -22.77 -9.36 4.36
N ILE A 84 -23.08 -10.26 3.41
CA ILE A 84 -24.20 -10.20 2.42
C ILE A 84 -24.12 -9.16 1.28
N ALA A 85 -22.97 -9.02 0.63
CA ALA A 85 -22.94 -8.55 -0.76
C ALA A 85 -21.87 -9.32 -1.52
N LYS A 86 -22.23 -9.85 -2.69
CA LYS A 86 -21.36 -10.58 -3.63
C LYS A 86 -19.93 -10.04 -3.54
N ARG A 87 -19.00 -10.89 -3.10
CA ARG A 87 -17.58 -10.53 -2.96
C ARG A 87 -17.14 -9.86 -4.26
N SER A 88 -16.44 -8.73 -4.16
CA SER A 88 -15.91 -8.12 -5.38
C SER A 88 -14.97 -9.11 -6.06
N ARG A 89 -14.85 -9.05 -7.39
CA ARG A 89 -14.00 -9.98 -8.16
C ARG A 89 -12.57 -10.05 -7.61
N TRP A 90 -12.06 -8.94 -7.09
CA TRP A 90 -10.74 -8.84 -6.45
C TRP A 90 -10.68 -9.60 -5.11
N GLN A 91 -11.70 -9.50 -4.27
CA GLN A 91 -11.78 -10.23 -2.99
C GLN A 91 -11.94 -11.73 -3.20
N LEU A 92 -12.65 -12.15 -4.25
CA LEU A 92 -12.74 -13.55 -4.65
C LEU A 92 -11.37 -14.10 -5.08
N LEU A 93 -10.56 -13.28 -5.77
CA LEU A 93 -9.23 -13.66 -6.23
C LEU A 93 -8.24 -13.77 -5.05
N GLU A 94 -8.26 -12.82 -4.12
CA GLU A 94 -7.44 -12.87 -2.90
C GLU A 94 -7.82 -14.10 -2.04
N ALA A 95 -9.12 -14.36 -1.86
CA ALA A 95 -9.60 -15.57 -1.18
C ALA A 95 -9.14 -16.86 -1.90
N ALA A 96 -9.20 -16.90 -3.24
CA ALA A 96 -8.74 -18.02 -4.04
C ALA A 96 -7.22 -18.27 -3.91
N MET A 97 -6.40 -17.21 -3.92
CA MET A 97 -4.95 -17.31 -3.71
C MET A 97 -4.60 -17.81 -2.30
N HIS A 98 -5.43 -17.54 -1.31
CA HIS A 98 -5.24 -17.99 0.08
C HIS A 98 -5.92 -19.32 0.43
N GLY A 99 -6.54 -20.00 -0.54
CA GLY A 99 -7.18 -21.29 -0.34
C GLY A 99 -8.54 -21.23 0.37
N GLU A 100 -9.13 -20.05 0.53
CA GLU A 100 -10.48 -19.87 1.04
C GLU A 100 -11.50 -20.21 -0.06
N LEU A 101 -11.89 -21.48 -0.14
CA LEU A 101 -12.86 -21.99 -1.11
C LEU A 101 -14.28 -21.51 -0.74
N SER A 102 -14.78 -20.50 -1.46
CA SER A 102 -16.20 -20.17 -1.49
C SER A 102 -16.83 -20.85 -2.71
N GLU A 103 -18.12 -21.16 -2.69
CA GLU A 103 -18.78 -21.87 -3.81
C GLU A 103 -18.68 -21.11 -5.16
N GLU A 104 -18.50 -19.78 -5.15
CA GLU A 104 -18.21 -18.94 -6.34
C GLU A 104 -16.78 -19.12 -6.92
N THR A 105 -15.82 -19.63 -6.14
CA THR A 105 -14.44 -19.92 -6.57
C THR A 105 -14.37 -21.10 -7.55
N THR A 106 -15.48 -21.83 -7.74
CA THR A 106 -15.65 -22.90 -8.73
C THR A 106 -15.74 -22.37 -10.18
N SER A 107 -15.77 -21.05 -10.38
CA SER A 107 -15.61 -20.47 -11.72
C SER A 107 -14.21 -20.77 -12.27
N SER A 108 -14.14 -21.58 -13.33
CA SER A 108 -12.89 -22.07 -13.96
C SER A 108 -11.92 -20.95 -14.37
N SER A 109 -12.42 -19.74 -14.63
CA SER A 109 -11.59 -18.59 -15.00
C SER A 109 -10.86 -17.97 -13.80
N LEU A 110 -11.49 -17.91 -12.63
CA LEU A 110 -10.96 -17.24 -11.44
C LEU A 110 -9.92 -18.11 -10.71
N SER A 111 -10.13 -19.42 -10.72
CA SER A 111 -9.14 -20.42 -10.27
C SER A 111 -7.86 -20.39 -11.12
N LYS A 112 -7.99 -20.32 -12.45
CA LYS A 112 -6.84 -20.16 -13.36
C LYS A 112 -6.09 -18.84 -13.14
N GLU A 113 -6.82 -17.74 -12.94
CA GLU A 113 -6.21 -16.43 -12.65
C GLU A 113 -5.42 -16.45 -11.33
N ALA A 114 -5.98 -17.08 -10.28
CA ALA A 114 -5.28 -17.27 -9.01
C ALA A 114 -4.03 -18.15 -9.16
N GLU A 115 -4.10 -19.23 -9.93
CA GLU A 115 -2.96 -20.12 -10.19
C GLU A 115 -1.83 -19.40 -10.92
N ILE A 116 -2.14 -18.60 -11.95
CA ILE A 116 -1.17 -17.77 -12.65
C ILE A 116 -0.52 -16.76 -11.70
N GLN A 117 -1.29 -16.12 -10.82
CA GLN A 117 -0.75 -15.17 -9.85
C GLN A 117 0.15 -15.83 -8.80
N LEU A 118 -0.20 -17.02 -8.34
CA LEU A 118 0.63 -17.84 -7.46
C LEU A 118 1.92 -18.31 -8.15
N GLU A 119 1.84 -18.66 -9.44
CA GLU A 119 3.01 -19.00 -10.24
C GLU A 119 3.95 -17.80 -10.38
N PHE A 120 3.41 -16.61 -10.67
CA PHE A 120 4.18 -15.38 -10.67
C PHE A 120 4.82 -15.13 -9.31
N GLN A 121 4.13 -15.39 -8.20
CA GLN A 121 4.66 -15.25 -6.85
C GLN A 121 5.81 -16.23 -6.58
N ARG A 122 5.68 -17.49 -7.01
CA ARG A 122 6.69 -18.53 -6.84
C ARG A 122 7.94 -18.28 -7.69
N ASN A 123 7.75 -17.79 -8.92
CA ASN A 123 8.84 -17.54 -9.87
C ASN A 123 9.44 -16.13 -9.74
N ARG A 124 9.13 -15.37 -8.67
CA ARG A 124 9.70 -14.02 -8.53
C ARG A 124 11.22 -14.10 -8.34
N PRO A 125 12.01 -13.45 -9.21
CA PRO A 125 13.46 -13.41 -9.06
C PRO A 125 13.83 -12.61 -7.81
N THR A 126 14.27 -13.29 -6.76
CA THR A 126 14.71 -12.68 -5.50
C THR A 126 15.92 -11.76 -5.66
N TRP A 127 16.71 -11.93 -6.72
CA TRP A 127 17.82 -11.04 -7.05
C TRP A 127 17.36 -9.63 -7.45
N LEU A 128 16.19 -9.47 -8.08
CA LEU A 128 15.62 -8.15 -8.38
C LEU A 128 15.22 -7.41 -7.09
N PHE A 129 14.83 -8.15 -6.04
CA PHE A 129 14.62 -7.56 -4.72
C PHE A 129 15.91 -6.97 -4.17
N ALA A 130 17.01 -7.73 -4.21
CA ALA A 130 18.31 -7.25 -3.77
C ALA A 130 18.77 -6.02 -4.56
N LEU A 131 18.58 -6.01 -5.89
CA LEU A 131 18.85 -4.86 -6.74
C LEU A 131 18.01 -3.64 -6.35
N SER A 132 16.70 -3.81 -6.14
CA SER A 132 15.81 -2.71 -5.73
C SER A 132 16.20 -2.14 -4.37
N LEU A 133 16.63 -2.99 -3.43
CA LEU A 133 17.10 -2.57 -2.11
C LEU A 133 18.41 -1.78 -2.22
N PHE A 134 19.34 -2.24 -3.07
CA PHE A 134 20.58 -1.53 -3.35
C PHE A 134 20.31 -0.13 -3.95
N VAL A 135 19.44 -0.05 -4.97
CA VAL A 135 19.04 1.24 -5.58
C VAL A 135 18.31 2.15 -4.59
N ALA A 136 17.42 1.61 -3.74
CA ALA A 136 16.76 2.41 -2.71
C ALA A 136 17.77 2.92 -1.66
N SER A 137 18.82 2.15 -1.37
CA SER A 137 19.87 2.54 -0.41
C SER A 137 20.71 3.71 -0.92
N THR A 138 20.91 3.85 -2.23
CA THR A 138 21.64 5.01 -2.78
C THR A 138 20.86 6.32 -2.61
N ALA A 139 19.53 6.28 -2.57
CA ALA A 139 18.71 7.46 -2.29
C ALA A 139 18.94 8.01 -0.88
N LEU A 140 19.37 7.17 0.08
CA LEU A 140 19.71 7.57 1.45
C LEU A 140 21.08 8.28 1.54
N LEU A 141 21.92 8.21 0.51
CA LEU A 141 23.21 8.91 0.48
C LEU A 141 23.04 10.43 0.22
N SER A 142 21.97 10.84 -0.44
CA SER A 142 21.70 12.25 -0.78
C SER A 142 21.67 13.18 0.45
N PRO A 143 20.96 12.88 1.55
CA PRO A 143 21.00 13.71 2.76
C PRO A 143 22.28 13.55 3.60
N ILE A 144 23.17 12.59 3.29
CA ILE A 144 24.46 12.41 3.99
C ILE A 144 25.58 13.22 3.31
N LEU A 145 25.43 13.48 2.01
CA LEU A 145 26.37 14.25 1.19
C LEU A 145 26.03 15.76 1.11
N GLN A 146 24.90 16.18 1.67
CA GLN A 146 24.49 17.59 1.81
C GLN A 146 24.80 18.10 3.22
#